data_AF-A0A7S1SW92-F1
#
_entry.id   AF-A0A7S1SW92-F1
#
_cell.length_a   1.000
_cell.length_b   1.000
_cell.length_c   1.000
_cell.angle_alpha   90.00
_cell.angle_beta   90.00
_cell.angle_gamma   90.00
#
_symmetry.space_group_name_H-M   'P 1'
#
loop_
_entity.id
_entity.type
_entity.pdbx_description
1 polymer ?
#
loop_
_entity_poly.entity_id
_entity_poly.type
_entity_poly.pdbx_seq_one_letter_code
_entity_poly.pdbx_strand_id
1 'polypeptide(L)'
;KHSIFTKETIMDCMFYGTVMGGMSLAAFSIYFWVIADANFGVNCNTNEGTDCDTVLEARASSFLALNTLLLVHAYNCRHQRMPFWKSPLDNWVLLGSLIGGTLICLLLLYVPYLSTKVFKHKGGAWEWAMVGCLSVAFMMVCEFYKLVKRTFLPPLTTYVADKKLDSITVEGAKPML
;
A
#
# COMPACT_ATOMS: atom_id res chain seq x y z
N LYS A 1 1.98 -21.90 20.17
CA LYS A 1 2.70 -20.68 19.73
C LYS A 1 1.88 -19.98 18.66
N HIS A 2 1.33 -18.79 18.94
CA HIS A 2 0.69 -17.94 17.93
C HIS A 2 1.77 -17.36 17.02
N SER A 3 1.90 -17.91 15.81
CA SER A 3 2.78 -17.29 14.80
C SER A 3 1.96 -16.23 14.07
N ILE A 4 2.38 -14.98 14.21
CA ILE A 4 1.85 -13.84 13.44
C ILE A 4 2.05 -14.05 11.92
N PHE A 5 3.01 -14.90 11.54
CA PHE A 5 3.26 -15.33 10.17
C PHE A 5 2.47 -16.60 9.84
N THR A 6 1.21 -16.43 9.47
CA THR A 6 0.42 -17.50 8.86
C THR A 6 0.71 -17.53 7.35
N LYS A 7 0.61 -18.72 6.72
CA LYS A 7 0.76 -18.85 5.25
C LYS A 7 -0.14 -17.88 4.49
N GLU A 8 -1.36 -17.63 5.00
CA GLU A 8 -2.28 -16.61 4.48
C GLU A 8 -1.68 -15.20 4.52
N THR A 9 -1.11 -14.77 5.66
CA THR A 9 -0.49 -13.43 5.81
C THR A 9 0.69 -13.24 4.85
N ILE A 10 1.49 -14.28 4.64
CA ILE A 10 2.63 -14.23 3.70
C ILE A 10 2.12 -14.05 2.26
N MET A 11 1.10 -14.82 1.86
CA MET A 11 0.50 -14.68 0.52
C MET A 11 -0.16 -13.31 0.33
N ASP A 12 -0.88 -12.81 1.34
CA ASP A 12 -1.47 -11.47 1.33
C ASP A 12 -0.39 -10.40 1.08
N CYS A 13 0.71 -10.46 1.84
CA CYS A 13 1.83 -9.52 1.72
C CYS A 13 2.44 -9.53 0.31
N MET A 14 2.71 -10.72 -0.23
CA MET A 14 3.28 -10.86 -1.58
C MET A 14 2.33 -10.36 -2.67
N PHE A 15 1.04 -10.69 -2.58
CA PHE A 15 0.04 -10.29 -3.57
C PHE A 15 -0.15 -8.76 -3.57
N TYR A 16 -0.49 -8.18 -2.42
CA TYR A 16 -0.72 -6.74 -2.33
C TYR A 16 0.56 -5.94 -2.61
N GLY A 17 1.71 -6.40 -2.14
CA GLY A 17 3.01 -5.78 -2.43
C GLY A 17 3.30 -5.74 -3.94
N THR A 18 3.08 -6.85 -4.64
CA THR A 18 3.29 -6.93 -6.10
C THR A 18 2.34 -6.00 -6.86
N VAL A 19 1.06 -5.95 -6.46
CA VAL A 19 0.07 -5.05 -7.08
C VAL A 19 0.44 -3.59 -6.84
N MET A 20 0.74 -3.19 -5.61
CA MET A 20 1.13 -1.81 -5.28
C MET A 20 2.42 -1.41 -6.01
N GLY A 21 3.42 -2.31 -6.05
CA GLY A 21 4.66 -2.10 -6.80
C GLY A 21 4.40 -1.91 -8.29
N GLY A 22 3.62 -2.80 -8.91
CA GLY A 22 3.25 -2.71 -10.33
C GLY A 22 2.48 -1.43 -10.66
N MET A 23 1.55 -1.01 -9.81
CA MET A 23 0.80 0.23 -9.99
C MET A 23 1.68 1.48 -9.83
N SER A 24 2.66 1.45 -8.92
CA SER A 24 3.61 2.55 -8.76
C SER A 24 4.55 2.69 -9.97
N LEU A 25 4.99 1.57 -10.55
CA LEU A 25 5.77 1.56 -11.79
C LEU A 25 4.92 2.03 -12.98
N ALA A 26 3.66 1.60 -13.05
CA ALA A 26 2.72 2.08 -14.06
C ALA A 26 2.48 3.60 -13.94
N ALA A 27 2.37 4.14 -12.73
CA ALA A 27 2.25 5.58 -12.49
C ALA A 27 3.46 6.35 -13.08
N PHE A 28 4.68 5.86 -12.83
CA PHE A 28 5.90 6.40 -13.41
C PHE A 28 5.84 6.41 -14.95
N SER A 29 5.50 5.27 -15.56
CA SER A 29 5.44 5.14 -17.01
C SER A 29 4.35 6.03 -17.62
N ILE A 30 3.15 6.04 -17.05
CA ILE A 30 2.02 6.85 -17.54
C ILE A 30 2.40 8.32 -17.54
N TYR A 31 3.08 8.82 -16.50
CA TYR A 31 3.53 10.20 -16.47
C TYR A 31 4.42 10.55 -17.68
N PHE A 32 5.39 9.69 -18.03
CA PHE A 32 6.27 9.94 -19.18
C PHE A 32 5.56 9.97 -20.52
N TRP A 33 4.63 9.03 -20.72
CA TRP A 33 3.96 8.87 -22.01
C TRP A 33 2.82 9.87 -22.22
N VAL A 34 2.15 10.29 -21.16
CA VAL A 34 0.96 11.16 -21.26
C VAL A 34 1.32 12.63 -21.09
N ILE A 35 2.32 12.95 -20.27
CA ILE A 35 2.60 14.34 -19.84
C ILE A 35 3.95 14.80 -20.35
N ALA A 36 4.98 13.96 -20.19
CA ALA A 36 6.34 14.35 -20.53
C ALA A 36 6.68 14.21 -22.03
N ASP A 37 5.75 13.75 -22.88
CA ASP A 37 5.96 13.51 -24.32
C ASP A 37 7.28 12.76 -24.63
N ALA A 38 7.56 11.72 -23.85
CA ALA A 38 8.79 10.91 -23.92
C ALA A 38 10.10 11.70 -23.71
N ASN A 39 10.07 12.82 -22.98
CA ASN A 39 11.25 13.56 -22.58
C ASN A 39 11.88 13.00 -21.30
N PHE A 40 13.05 12.39 -21.45
CA PHE A 40 13.78 11.72 -20.36
C PHE A 40 14.86 12.58 -19.70
N GLY A 41 15.09 13.81 -20.17
CA GLY A 41 16.19 14.67 -19.73
C GLY A 41 17.58 14.03 -19.94
N VAL A 42 18.64 14.76 -19.59
CA VAL A 42 20.02 14.27 -19.66
C VAL A 42 20.72 14.49 -18.33
N ASN A 43 21.36 13.44 -17.79
CA ASN A 43 22.18 13.50 -16.56
C ASN A 43 21.46 14.07 -15.32
N CYS A 44 20.15 13.83 -15.16
CA CYS A 44 19.32 14.38 -14.08
C CYS A 44 19.62 13.87 -12.66
N ASN A 45 20.69 13.12 -12.47
CA ASN A 45 21.21 12.79 -11.14
C ASN A 45 22.39 13.69 -10.73
N THR A 46 22.99 14.44 -11.65
CA THR A 46 24.06 15.42 -11.37
C THR A 46 23.50 16.84 -11.32
N ASN A 47 24.29 17.80 -10.84
CA ASN A 47 23.88 19.23 -10.83
C ASN A 47 23.98 19.90 -12.21
N GLU A 48 24.47 19.19 -13.23
CA GLU A 48 24.68 19.72 -14.59
C GLU A 48 23.70 19.14 -15.60
N GLY A 49 22.63 18.48 -15.13
CA GLY A 49 21.62 17.92 -16.00
C GLY A 49 20.77 19.00 -16.69
N THR A 50 20.34 18.69 -17.92
CA THR A 50 19.43 19.54 -18.71
C THR A 50 18.05 18.90 -18.77
N ASP A 51 17.02 19.72 -18.64
CA ASP A 51 15.62 19.33 -18.83
C ASP A 51 15.15 18.19 -17.91
N CYS A 52 15.37 18.38 -16.60
CA CYS A 52 15.16 17.33 -15.61
C CYS A 52 13.83 17.41 -14.88
N ASP A 53 13.07 18.48 -15.07
CA ASP A 53 11.82 18.73 -14.36
C ASP A 53 10.81 17.59 -14.59
N THR A 54 10.70 17.09 -15.82
CA THR A 54 9.83 15.95 -16.18
C THR A 54 10.17 14.69 -15.40
N VAL A 55 11.47 14.39 -15.24
CA VAL A 55 11.94 13.20 -14.49
C VAL A 55 11.70 13.37 -12.99
N LEU A 56 11.90 14.57 -12.45
CA LEU A 56 11.64 14.87 -11.04
C LEU A 56 10.15 14.76 -10.71
N GLU A 57 9.28 15.19 -11.62
CA GLU A 57 7.82 15.05 -11.50
C GLU A 57 7.40 13.57 -11.66
N ALA A 58 7.96 12.82 -12.61
CA ALA A 58 7.68 11.39 -12.73
C ALA A 58 8.04 10.61 -11.44
N ARG A 59 9.16 10.96 -10.80
CA ARG A 59 9.58 10.40 -9.50
C ARG A 59 8.62 10.78 -8.37
N ALA A 60 8.17 12.02 -8.33
CA ALA A 60 7.17 12.49 -7.37
C ALA A 60 5.87 11.72 -7.51
N SER A 61 5.37 11.56 -8.73
CA SER A 61 4.15 10.81 -9.02
C SER A 61 4.19 9.35 -8.53
N SER A 62 5.35 8.70 -8.65
CA SER A 62 5.56 7.31 -8.21
C SER A 62 5.62 7.18 -6.70
N PHE A 63 6.32 8.11 -6.05
CA PHE A 63 6.37 8.22 -4.59
C PHE A 63 4.96 8.46 -4.03
N LEU A 64 4.22 9.40 -4.61
CA LEU A 64 2.87 9.75 -4.17
C LEU A 64 1.88 8.59 -4.38
N ALA A 65 1.98 7.89 -5.52
CA ALA A 65 1.18 6.70 -5.80
C ALA A 65 1.47 5.61 -4.77
N LEU A 66 2.73 5.25 -4.56
CA LEU A 66 3.10 4.21 -3.60
C LEU A 66 2.63 4.59 -2.19
N ASN A 67 2.95 5.79 -1.72
CA ASN A 67 2.58 6.22 -0.36
C ASN A 67 1.06 6.21 -0.13
N THR A 68 0.29 6.74 -1.09
CA THR A 68 -1.18 6.74 -0.98
C THR A 68 -1.75 5.33 -0.99
N LEU A 69 -1.23 4.45 -1.86
CA LEU A 69 -1.63 3.05 -1.89
C LEU A 69 -1.31 2.32 -0.59
N LEU A 70 -0.16 2.59 0.05
CA LEU A 70 0.15 2.02 1.37
C LEU A 70 -0.84 2.47 2.45
N LEU A 71 -1.23 3.75 2.46
CA LEU A 71 -2.21 4.27 3.43
C LEU A 71 -3.59 3.64 3.20
N VAL A 72 -4.04 3.58 1.96
CA VAL A 72 -5.30 2.91 1.58
C VAL A 72 -5.24 1.41 1.93
N HIS A 73 -4.10 0.77 1.71
CA HIS A 73 -3.88 -0.63 2.07
C HIS A 73 -3.91 -0.85 3.59
N ALA A 74 -3.33 0.05 4.38
CA ALA A 74 -3.38 -0.01 5.83
C ALA A 74 -4.84 0.02 6.34
N TYR A 75 -5.68 0.86 5.72
CA TYR A 75 -7.12 0.87 6.00
C TYR A 75 -7.79 -0.46 5.61
N ASN A 76 -7.46 -1.02 4.45
CA ASN A 76 -7.99 -2.31 3.99
C ASN A 76 -7.57 -3.49 4.88
N CYS A 77 -6.36 -3.47 5.44
CA CYS A 77 -5.81 -4.52 6.30
C CYS A 77 -6.47 -4.63 7.67
N ARG A 78 -7.25 -3.62 8.09
CA ARG A 78 -8.03 -3.66 9.33
C ARG A 78 -8.91 -4.91 9.41
N HIS A 79 -9.47 -5.34 8.28
CA HIS A 79 -10.27 -6.55 8.21
C HIS A 79 -9.84 -7.42 7.03
N GLN A 80 -9.11 -8.49 7.32
CA GLN A 80 -8.57 -9.40 6.30
C GLN A 80 -9.62 -10.06 5.42
N ARG A 81 -10.86 -10.21 5.93
CA ARG A 81 -11.94 -10.90 5.22
C ARG A 81 -13.18 -10.05 5.00
N MET A 82 -13.45 -8.99 5.75
CA MET A 82 -14.70 -8.22 5.57
C MET A 82 -14.58 -7.17 4.45
N PRO A 83 -15.68 -6.83 3.76
CA PRO A 83 -15.66 -5.77 2.76
C PRO A 83 -15.49 -4.41 3.43
N PHE A 84 -14.78 -3.49 2.77
CA PHE A 84 -14.39 -2.22 3.39
C PHE A 84 -15.61 -1.37 3.80
N TRP A 85 -16.72 -1.46 3.06
CA TRP A 85 -17.95 -0.70 3.29
C TRP A 85 -18.68 -1.07 4.60
N LYS A 86 -18.45 -2.28 5.12
CA LYS A 86 -19.10 -2.74 6.37
C LYS A 86 -18.30 -2.35 7.63
N SER A 87 -17.20 -1.63 7.46
CA SER A 87 -16.24 -1.33 8.52
C SER A 87 -16.52 0.06 9.10
N PRO A 88 -16.94 0.20 10.38
CA PRO A 88 -17.25 1.51 10.96
C PRO A 88 -15.97 2.33 11.23
N LEU A 89 -15.97 3.65 10.97
CA LEU A 89 -14.77 4.52 11.09
C LEU A 89 -14.43 4.95 12.54
N ASP A 90 -14.74 4.12 13.54
CA ASP A 90 -14.66 4.53 14.95
C ASP A 90 -13.23 4.54 15.53
N ASN A 91 -12.26 3.94 14.83
CA ASN A 91 -10.88 3.87 15.32
C ASN A 91 -10.10 5.16 15.01
N TRP A 92 -10.10 6.09 15.98
CA TRP A 92 -9.39 7.37 15.87
C TRP A 92 -7.88 7.23 15.71
N VAL A 93 -7.26 6.16 16.24
CA VAL A 93 -5.81 5.92 16.08
C VAL A 93 -5.49 5.57 14.63
N LEU A 94 -6.31 4.72 14.00
CA LEU A 94 -6.15 4.37 12.59
C LEU A 94 -6.35 5.59 11.69
N LEU A 95 -7.39 6.38 11.98
CA LEU A 95 -7.68 7.61 11.23
C LEU A 95 -6.55 8.64 11.40
N GLY A 96 -6.06 8.83 12.63
CA GLY A 96 -4.92 9.69 12.93
C GLY A 96 -3.64 9.25 12.23
N SER A 97 -3.38 7.94 12.12
CA SER A 97 -2.24 7.41 11.36
C SER A 97 -2.37 7.66 9.86
N LEU A 98 -3.59 7.57 9.29
CA LEU A 98 -3.86 7.88 7.89
C LEU A 98 -3.60 9.36 7.59
N ILE A 99 -4.15 10.24 8.43
CA ILE A 99 -3.99 11.69 8.30
C ILE A 99 -2.52 12.07 8.49
N GLY A 100 -1.87 11.56 9.54
CA GLY A 100 -0.46 11.82 9.82
C GLY A 100 0.45 11.36 8.68
N GLY A 101 0.24 10.16 8.13
CA GLY A 101 0.98 9.66 6.98
C GLY A 101 0.77 10.51 5.72
N THR A 102 -0.46 10.99 5.49
CA THR A 102 -0.77 11.90 4.37
C THR A 102 -0.09 13.25 4.56
N LEU A 103 -0.11 13.82 5.76
CA LEU A 103 0.56 15.08 6.07
C LEU A 103 2.07 14.99 5.91
N ILE A 104 2.69 13.90 6.37
CA ILE A 104 4.13 13.66 6.16
C ILE A 104 4.44 13.59 4.66
N CYS A 105 3.60 12.93 3.87
CA CYS A 105 3.77 12.87 2.42
C CYS A 105 3.69 14.26 1.78
N LEU A 106 2.72 15.09 2.17
CA LEU A 106 2.60 16.48 1.72
C LEU A 106 3.83 17.31 2.09
N LEU A 107 4.35 17.16 3.31
CA LEU A 107 5.56 17.85 3.75
C LEU A 107 6.76 17.44 2.90
N LEU A 108 6.94 16.14 2.63
CA LEU A 108 8.04 15.66 1.80
C LEU A 108 7.96 16.20 0.36
N LEU A 109 6.75 16.31 -0.18
CA LEU A 109 6.53 16.74 -1.57
C LEU A 109 6.73 18.24 -1.76
N TYR A 110 6.20 19.06 -0.85
CA TYR A 110 6.10 20.52 -1.04
C TYR A 110 7.12 21.34 -0.26
N VAL A 111 7.83 20.77 0.73
CA VAL A 111 8.87 21.53 1.46
C VAL A 111 10.10 21.73 0.54
N PRO A 112 10.43 23.00 0.20
CA PRO A 112 11.62 23.29 -0.60
C PRO A 112 12.86 22.87 0.19
N TYR A 113 13.92 22.46 -0.49
CA TYR A 113 15.12 21.77 0.05
C TYR A 113 14.99 20.26 0.18
N LEU A 114 14.01 19.74 0.92
CA LEU A 114 13.83 18.27 1.05
C LEU A 114 13.52 17.66 -0.33
N SER A 115 12.53 18.22 -1.01
CA SER A 115 12.04 17.74 -2.29
C SER A 115 13.14 17.78 -3.38
N THR A 116 13.82 18.90 -3.54
CA THR A 116 14.78 19.09 -4.66
C THR A 116 16.21 18.65 -4.39
N LYS A 117 16.71 18.70 -3.14
CA LYS A 117 18.11 18.36 -2.81
C LYS A 117 18.28 16.94 -2.28
N VAL A 118 17.35 16.46 -1.45
CA VAL A 118 17.45 15.14 -0.81
C VAL A 118 16.77 14.08 -1.67
N PHE A 119 15.49 14.29 -1.99
CA PHE A 119 14.68 13.29 -2.70
C PHE A 119 14.73 13.40 -4.22
N LYS A 120 15.14 14.56 -4.76
CA LYS A 120 15.16 14.84 -6.21
C LYS A 120 13.84 14.43 -6.87
N HIS A 121 12.76 14.99 -6.34
CA HIS A 121 11.41 14.90 -6.90
C HIS A 121 10.77 16.29 -6.86
N LYS A 122 9.72 16.52 -7.64
CA LYS A 122 9.03 17.81 -7.72
C LYS A 122 7.53 17.55 -7.82
N GLY A 123 6.75 18.05 -6.86
CA GLY A 123 5.30 17.81 -6.85
C GLY A 123 4.54 18.65 -7.86
N GLY A 124 3.60 18.02 -8.56
CA GLY A 124 2.66 18.66 -9.49
C GLY A 124 1.21 18.55 -9.02
N ALA A 125 0.32 19.40 -9.56
CA ALA A 125 -1.11 19.34 -9.23
C ALA A 125 -1.82 18.12 -9.85
N TRP A 126 -1.32 17.66 -11.01
CA TRP A 126 -1.92 16.56 -11.78
C TRP A 126 -1.76 15.18 -11.11
N GLU A 127 -0.70 15.00 -10.33
CA GLU A 127 -0.34 13.72 -9.72
C GLU A 127 -1.46 13.19 -8.81
N TRP A 128 -2.15 14.09 -8.08
CA TRP A 128 -3.23 13.73 -7.18
C TRP A 128 -4.44 13.10 -7.88
N ALA A 129 -4.76 13.56 -9.09
CA ALA A 129 -5.84 12.98 -9.88
C ALA A 129 -5.50 11.54 -10.29
N MET A 130 -4.29 11.33 -10.80
CA MET A 130 -3.79 10.00 -11.17
C MET A 130 -3.78 9.04 -9.96
N VAL A 131 -3.30 9.52 -8.81
CA VAL A 131 -3.24 8.73 -7.58
C VAL A 131 -4.62 8.40 -7.03
N GLY A 132 -5.60 9.31 -7.16
CA GLY A 132 -7.00 9.04 -6.87
C GLY A 132 -7.55 7.88 -7.71
N CYS A 133 -7.32 7.91 -9.02
CA CYS A 133 -7.72 6.83 -9.93
C CYS A 133 -7.05 5.50 -9.58
N LEU A 134 -5.74 5.49 -9.34
CA LEU A 134 -5.00 4.30 -8.93
C LEU A 134 -5.49 3.75 -7.58
N SER A 135 -5.86 4.61 -6.64
CA SER A 135 -6.39 4.19 -5.34
C SER A 135 -7.73 3.47 -5.48
N VAL A 136 -8.63 3.96 -6.33
CA VAL A 136 -9.90 3.29 -6.65
C VAL A 136 -9.65 1.94 -7.33
N ALA A 137 -8.75 1.91 -8.32
CA ALA A 137 -8.39 0.66 -9.01
C ALA A 137 -7.81 -0.37 -8.04
N PHE A 138 -6.93 0.05 -7.13
CA PHE A 138 -6.37 -0.82 -6.10
C PHE A 138 -7.43 -1.36 -5.15
N MET A 139 -8.37 -0.51 -4.70
CA MET A 139 -9.48 -0.94 -3.86
C MET A 139 -10.37 -1.99 -4.53
N MET A 140 -10.61 -1.87 -5.83
CA MET A 140 -11.33 -2.90 -6.59
C MET A 140 -10.57 -4.23 -6.60
N VAL A 141 -9.25 -4.21 -6.83
CA VAL A 141 -8.41 -5.41 -6.78
C VAL A 141 -8.40 -6.02 -5.37
N CYS A 142 -8.34 -5.19 -4.32
CA CYS A 142 -8.41 -5.66 -2.94
C CYS A 142 -9.73 -6.33 -2.59
N GLU A 143 -10.87 -5.76 -2.99
CA GLU A 143 -12.16 -6.39 -2.77
C GLU A 143 -12.30 -7.67 -3.58
N PHE A 144 -11.86 -7.69 -4.84
CA PHE A 144 -11.83 -8.91 -5.64
C PHE A 144 -11.00 -10.02 -4.97
N TYR A 145 -9.80 -9.70 -4.50
CA TYR A 145 -8.95 -10.66 -3.79
C TYR A 145 -9.61 -11.16 -2.50
N LYS A 146 -10.24 -10.28 -1.71
CA LYS A 146 -10.99 -10.67 -0.51
C LYS A 146 -12.19 -11.56 -0.85
N LEU A 147 -12.88 -11.31 -1.96
CA LEU A 147 -13.97 -12.17 -2.45
C LEU A 147 -13.47 -13.56 -2.79
N VAL A 148 -12.39 -13.68 -3.56
CA VAL A 148 -11.73 -14.96 -3.87
C VAL A 148 -11.38 -15.70 -2.57
N LYS A 149 -10.76 -15.01 -1.61
CA LYS A 149 -10.44 -15.62 -0.30
C LYS A 149 -11.68 -16.14 0.43
N ARG A 150 -12.79 -15.39 0.45
CA ARG A 150 -14.05 -15.83 1.09
C ARG A 150 -14.61 -17.10 0.47
N THR A 151 -14.44 -17.30 -0.83
CA THR A 151 -14.96 -18.46 -1.55
C THR A 151 -14.08 -19.70 -1.39
N PHE A 152 -12.76 -19.55 -1.43
CA PHE A 152 -11.83 -20.68 -1.49
C PHE A 152 -11.22 -21.09 -0.13
N LEU A 153 -11.20 -20.19 0.86
CA LEU A 153 -10.56 -20.46 2.14
C LEU A 153 -11.60 -20.48 3.28
N PRO A 154 -11.52 -21.44 4.21
CA PRO A 154 -12.43 -21.49 5.35
C PRO A 154 -12.27 -20.23 6.23
N PRO A 155 -13.31 -19.87 7.00
CA PRO A 155 -13.31 -18.63 7.76
C PRO A 155 -12.17 -18.60 8.79
N LEU A 156 -11.61 -17.42 9.04
CA LEU A 156 -10.48 -17.29 9.97
C LEU A 156 -10.84 -17.73 11.40
N THR A 157 -12.13 -17.68 11.75
CA THR A 157 -12.67 -18.15 13.03
C THR A 157 -12.48 -19.65 13.24
N THR A 158 -12.57 -20.47 12.19
CA THR A 158 -12.32 -21.92 12.31
C THR A 158 -10.87 -22.20 12.66
N TYR A 159 -9.91 -21.46 12.10
CA TYR A 159 -8.48 -21.64 12.44
C TYR A 159 -8.14 -21.25 13.88
N VAL A 160 -8.76 -20.18 14.40
CA VAL A 160 -8.59 -19.78 15.80
C VAL A 160 -9.24 -20.80 16.74
N ALA A 161 -10.43 -21.31 16.38
CA ALA A 161 -11.13 -22.33 17.16
C ALA A 161 -10.37 -23.66 17.17
N ASP A 162 -9.96 -24.17 16.00
CA ASP A 162 -9.21 -25.41 15.81
C ASP A 162 -7.89 -25.40 16.61
N LYS A 163 -7.10 -24.33 16.51
CA LYS A 163 -5.89 -24.20 17.32
C LYS A 163 -6.14 -24.05 18.81
N LYS A 164 -7.26 -23.43 19.21
CA LYS A 164 -7.63 -23.34 20.64
C LYS A 164 -8.02 -24.72 21.16
N LEU A 165 -8.70 -25.53 20.37
CA LEU A 165 -9.04 -26.92 20.69
C LEU A 165 -7.77 -27.79 20.83
N ASP A 166 -6.80 -27.64 19.93
CA ASP A 166 -5.49 -28.32 20.04
C ASP A 166 -4.71 -27.92 21.30
N SER A 167 -4.78 -26.64 21.71
CA SER A 167 -4.13 -26.24 22.97
C SER A 167 -4.79 -26.82 24.22
N ILE A 168 -6.12 -27.02 24.18
CA ILE A 168 -6.88 -27.60 25.29
C ILE A 168 -6.63 -29.11 25.40
N THR A 169 -6.54 -29.83 24.27
CA THR A 169 -6.30 -31.28 24.28
C THR A 169 -4.90 -31.65 24.73
N VAL A 170 -3.88 -30.80 24.48
CA VAL A 170 -2.50 -31.03 24.92
C VAL A 170 -2.32 -30.80 26.43
N GLU A 171 -3.08 -29.89 27.06
CA GLU A 171 -3.08 -29.73 28.53
C GLU A 171 -3.91 -30.78 29.27
N GLY A 172 -4.86 -31.44 28.59
CA GLY A 172 -5.71 -32.49 29.17
C GLY A 172 -5.10 -33.90 29.19
N ALA A 173 -3.99 -34.13 28.49
CA ALA A 173 -3.34 -35.44 28.38
C ALA A 173 -2.06 -35.51 29.24
N LYS A 174 -2.21 -35.45 30.57
CA LYS A 174 -1.20 -36.06 31.45
C LYS A 174 -1.55 -37.56 31.52
N PRO A 175 -0.76 -38.49 30.93
CA PRO A 175 -0.93 -39.89 31.25
C PRO A 175 -0.64 -40.06 32.74
N MET A 176 -1.67 -40.49 33.50
CA MET A 176 -1.46 -41.00 34.84
C MET A 176 -0.69 -42.31 34.69
N LEU A 177 0.63 -42.24 34.90
CA LEU A 177 1.45 -43.35 35.37
C LEU A 177 2.00 -42.95 36.72
#